data_AF-S4NKJ8-F1
#
_entry.id   AF-S4NKJ8-F1
#
_cell.length_a   1.000
_cell.length_b   1.000
_cell.length_c   1.000
_cell.angle_alpha   90.00
_cell.angle_beta   90.00
_cell.angle_gamma   90.00
#
_symmetry.space_group_name_H-M   'P 1'
#
loop_
_entity.id
_entity.type
_entity.pdbx_description
1 polymer ?
#
loop_
_entity_poly.entity_id
_entity_poly.type
_entity_poly.pdbx_seq_one_letter_code
_entity_poly.pdbx_strand_id
1 'polypeptide(L)' 'MPGEGDVIGVAYDHVELNFFLNGKNMEIPVRNVRGALYPALYVDDGAILDIILDNFRYPPPSGYEKIMVEQSLL' A
#
# COMPACT_ATOMS: atom_id res chain seq x y z
N MET A 1 -15.12 5.22 -9.33
CA MET A 1 -13.98 6.09 -9.02
C MET A 1 -13.80 6.06 -7.51
N PRO A 2 -12.56 6.01 -6.98
CA PRO A 2 -12.32 6.08 -5.55
C PRO A 2 -12.83 7.41 -4.97
N GLY A 3 -13.27 7.40 -3.70
CA GLY A 3 -13.77 8.56 -2.98
C GLY A 3 -13.29 8.63 -1.54
N GLU A 4 -13.74 9.67 -0.82
CA GLU A 4 -13.42 9.83 0.60
C GLU A 4 -13.89 8.61 1.41
N GLY A 5 -13.03 8.12 2.30
CA GLY A 5 -13.28 6.95 3.15
C GLY A 5 -12.89 5.61 2.52
N ASP A 6 -12.59 5.56 1.22
CA ASP A 6 -12.05 4.36 0.57
C ASP A 6 -10.66 4.00 1.11
N VAL A 7 -10.34 2.71 1.07
CA VAL A 7 -9.03 2.18 1.44
C VAL A 7 -8.32 1.68 0.20
N ILE A 8 -7.15 2.26 -0.08
CA ILE A 8 -6.25 1.78 -1.12
C ILE A 8 -5.23 0.82 -0.50
N GLY A 9 -5.33 -0.46 -0.87
CA GLY A 9 -4.31 -1.45 -0.56
C GLY A 9 -3.21 -1.42 -1.60
N VAL A 10 -1.96 -1.59 -1.17
CA VAL A 10 -0.78 -1.61 -2.04
C VAL A 10 0.04 -2.85 -1.71
N ALA A 11 0.39 -3.62 -2.74
CA ALA A 11 1.20 -4.82 -2.62
C ALA A 11 2.37 -4.75 -3.61
N TYR A 12 3.59 -5.09 -3.17
CA TYR A 12 4.79 -5.08 -3.99
C TYR A 12 5.71 -6.25 -3.67
N ASP A 13 6.16 -6.99 -4.68
CA ASP A 13 6.96 -8.23 -4.55
C ASP A 13 8.30 -8.19 -5.30
N HIS A 14 8.81 -7.00 -5.63
CA HIS A 14 9.96 -6.77 -6.50
C HIS A 14 9.76 -7.05 -7.99
N VAL A 15 8.64 -7.65 -8.40
CA VAL A 15 8.27 -7.86 -9.82
C VAL A 15 7.19 -6.87 -10.23
N GLU A 16 6.14 -6.74 -9.41
CA GLU A 16 5.00 -5.87 -9.66
C GLU A 16 4.52 -5.11 -8.42
N LEU A 17 4.05 -3.88 -8.65
CA LEU A 17 3.29 -3.06 -7.71
C LEU A 17 1.83 -3.13 -8.12
N ASN A 18 0.96 -3.62 -7.22
CA ASN A 18 -0.46 -3.77 -7.50
C ASN A 18 -1.33 -3.04 -6.47
N PHE A 19 -2.53 -2.63 -6.91
CA PHE A 19 -3.44 -1.79 -6.15
C PHE A 19 -4.78 -2.48 -5.90
N PHE A 20 -5.34 -2.22 -4.73
CA PHE A 20 -6.61 -2.76 -4.28
C PHE A 20 -7.51 -1.61 -3.83
N LEU A 21 -8.77 -1.62 -4.25
CA LEU A 21 -9.78 -0.68 -3.77
C LEU A 21 -10.74 -1.43 -2.85
N ASN A 22 -10.77 -1.07 -1.58
CA ASN A 22 -11.64 -1.69 -0.57
C ASN A 22 -11.51 -3.23 -0.55
N GLY A 23 -10.26 -3.72 -0.61
CA GLY A 23 -9.92 -5.15 -0.60
C GLY A 23 -10.07 -5.88 -1.93
N LYS A 24 -10.54 -5.23 -3.00
CA LYS A 24 -10.67 -5.83 -4.34
C LYS A 24 -9.50 -5.42 -5.23
N ASN A 25 -8.87 -6.40 -5.88
CA ASN A 25 -7.80 -6.13 -6.83
C ASN A 25 -8.32 -5.27 -7.99
N MET A 26 -7.58 -4.23 -8.36
CA MET A 26 -7.94 -3.33 -9.47
C MET A 26 -7.41 -3.81 -10.83
N GLU A 27 -6.59 -4.86 -10.86
CA GLU A 27 -6.01 -5.49 -12.06
C GLU A 27 -5.16 -4.51 -12.91
N ILE A 28 -4.47 -3.58 -12.25
CA ILE A 28 -3.63 -2.54 -12.87
C ILE A 28 -2.17 -2.59 -12.37
N PRO A 29 -1.43 -3.69 -12.59
CA PRO A 29 -0.07 -3.82 -12.07
C PRO A 29 0.91 -2.87 -12.77
N VAL A 30 1.80 -2.26 -11.99
CA VAL A 30 2.96 -1.50 -12.47
C VAL A 30 4.20 -2.38 -12.34
N ARG A 31 4.95 -2.56 -13.43
CA ARG A 31 6.13 -3.43 -13.50
C ARG A 31 7.39 -2.63 -13.75
N ASN A 32 8.55 -3.27 -13.56
CA ASN A 32 9.88 -2.70 -13.82
C ASN A 32 10.23 -1.50 -12.93
N VAL A 33 9.70 -1.45 -11.71
CA VAL A 33 10.15 -0.49 -10.70
C VAL A 33 11.54 -0.94 -10.21
N ARG A 34 12.51 -0.02 -10.13
CA ARG A 34 13.92 -0.34 -9.85
C ARG A 34 14.44 0.38 -8.63
N GLY A 35 15.45 -0.22 -7.99
CA GLY A 35 16.12 0.34 -6.82
C GLY A 35 15.44 -0.04 -5.50
N ALA A 36 15.94 0.53 -4.40
CA ALA A 36 15.29 0.44 -3.11
C ALA A 36 14.04 1.31 -3.10
N LEU A 37 12.91 0.75 -2.66
CA LEU A 37 11.61 1.43 -2.64
C LEU A 37 11.11 1.61 -1.23
N TYR A 38 10.40 2.71 -1.02
CA TYR A 38 9.76 3.06 0.23
C TYR A 38 8.32 3.49 -0.07
N PRO A 39 7.34 3.16 0.79
CA PRO A 39 6.00 3.73 0.68
C PRO A 39 6.10 5.26 0.74
N ALA A 40 5.40 5.93 -0.16
CA ALA A 40 5.31 7.38 -0.21
C ALA A 40 3.86 7.79 -0.44
N LEU A 41 3.43 8.83 0.27
CA LEU A 41 2.13 9.46 0.10
C LEU A 41 2.35 10.92 -0.23
N TYR A 42 1.51 11.43 -1.13
CA TYR A 42 1.45 12.84 -1.47
C TYR A 42 0.00 13.28 -1.34
N VAL A 43 -0.20 14.47 -0.78
CA VAL A 43 -1.50 15.11 -0.63
C VAL A 43 -1.42 16.53 -1.19
N ASP A 44 -2.53 16.99 -1.75
CA ASP A 44 -2.72 18.36 -2.23
C ASP A 44 -4.14 18.84 -1.86
N ASP A 45 -4.41 20.14 -2.00
CA ASP A 45 -5.74 20.75 -1.81
C ASP A 45 -6.44 20.39 -0.48
N GLY A 46 -5.64 20.24 0.59
CA GLY A 46 -6.16 19.94 1.94
C GLY A 46 -6.63 18.49 2.13
N ALA A 47 -6.32 17.58 1.20
CA ALA A 47 -6.58 16.16 1.38
C ALA A 47 -5.86 15.60 2.62
N ILE A 48 -6.53 14.71 3.34
CA ILE A 48 -6.00 14.02 4.52
C ILE A 48 -5.94 12.53 4.21
N LEU A 49 -4.80 11.90 4.46
CA LEU A 49 -4.60 10.46 4.29
C LEU A 49 -4.04 9.85 5.57
N ASP A 50 -4.66 8.77 6.00
CA ASP A 50 -4.14 7.90 7.05
C ASP A 50 -3.37 6.73 6.42
N ILE A 51 -2.13 6.51 6.84
CA ILE A 51 -1.37 5.32 6.47
C ILE A 51 -1.58 4.20 7.51
N ILE A 52 -1.90 3.00 7.02
CA ILE A 52 -2.06 1.81 7.85
C ILE A 52 -0.94 0.85 7.47
N LEU A 53 -0.02 0.58 8.40
CA LEU A 53 1.12 -0.33 8.20
C LEU A 53 0.97 -1.66 8.97
N ASP A 54 -0.01 -1.75 9.86
CA ASP A 54 -0.35 -2.94 10.65
C ASP A 54 -1.85 -2.94 10.94
N ASN A 55 -2.41 -4.08 11.33
CA ASN A 55 -3.84 -4.25 11.61
C ASN A 55 -4.73 -3.73 10.46
N PHE A 56 -4.43 -4.18 9.24
CA PHE A 56 -5.10 -3.72 8.02
C PHE A 56 -6.62 -3.93 8.06
N ARG A 57 -7.37 -2.99 7.47
CA ARG A 57 -8.83 -3.11 7.32
C ARG A 57 -9.25 -4.26 6.39
N TYR A 58 -8.39 -4.60 5.44
CA TYR A 58 -8.53 -5.75 4.54
C TYR A 58 -7.27 -6.60 4.64
N PRO A 59 -7.38 -7.94 4.66
CA PRO A 59 -6.22 -8.80 4.80
C PRO A 59 -5.26 -8.63 3.60
N PRO A 60 -3.94 -8.79 3.80
CA PRO A 60 -2.99 -8.83 2.71
C PRO A 60 -3.33 -9.94 1.70
N PRO A 61 -3.03 -9.75 0.40
CA PRO A 61 -3.11 -10.82 -0.58
C PRO A 61 -2.22 -12.01 -0.19
N SER A 62 -2.53 -13.19 -0.72
CA SER A 62 -1.72 -14.40 -0.45
C SER A 62 -0.26 -14.18 -0.84
N GLY A 63 0.67 -14.54 0.06
CA GLY A 63 2.11 -14.36 -0.15
C GLY A 63 2.66 -12.98 0.24
N TYR A 64 1.80 -12.05 0.67
CA TYR A 64 2.19 -10.73 1.15
C TYR A 64 1.98 -10.62 2.66
N GLU A 65 2.87 -9.85 3.30
CA GLU A 65 2.77 -9.51 4.71
C GLU A 65 2.94 -8.00 4.90
N LYS A 66 2.73 -7.53 6.14
CA LYS A 66 2.96 -6.14 6.48
C LYS A 66 4.43 -5.76 6.31
N ILE A 67 4.66 -4.47 6.11
CA ILE A 67 6.02 -3.94 6.13
C ILE A 67 6.58 -4.12 7.54
N MET A 68 7.71 -4.81 7.64
CA MET A 68 8.44 -4.96 8.89
C MET A 68 9.18 -3.66 9.18
N VAL A 69 8.80 -2.99 10.26
CA VAL A 69 9.50 -1.81 10.75
C VAL A 69 10.49 -2.29 11.80
N GLU A 70 11.78 -2.01 11.59
CA GLU A 70 12.80 -2.28 12.60
C GLU A 70 12.50 -1.48 13.87
N GLN A 71 12.34 -2.17 14.99
CA GLN A 71 12.31 -1.53 16.31
C GLN A 71 13.75 -1.41 16.80
N SER A 72 14.26 -0.19 16.92
CA SER A 72 15.47 0.02 17.75
C SER A 72 15.09 -0.22 19.21
N LEU A 73 15.65 -1.29 19.77
CA LEU A 73 15.68 -1.52 21.21
C LEU A 73 16.75 -0.58 21.80
N LEU A 74 16.35 0.65 22.14
CA LEU A 74 17.16 1.54 22.99
C LEU A 74 16.93 1.19 24.46
#